data_AF-A0A3D4U929-F1
#
_entry.id   AF-A0A3D4U929-F1
#
_cell.length_a   1.000
_cell.length_b   1.000
_cell.length_c   1.000
_cell.angle_alpha   90.00
_cell.angle_beta   90.00
_cell.angle_gamma   90.00
#
_symmetry.space_group_name_H-M   'P 1'
#
loop_
_entity.id
_entity.type
_entity.pdbx_description
1 polymer ?
#
loop_
_entity_poly.entity_id
_entity_poly.type
_entity_poly.pdbx_seq_one_letter_code
_entity_poly.pdbx_strand_id
1 'polypeptide(L)'
;MKMLRPVFVLCFLCVFSGVFAGSHAHAATLKERLESALTRTEGAMEGVQARSDVVFMISQARQLTGRNASVALDRKIHEQRNNGWVQETEYKLWEARDKKLPRVTVRLPLKADPVLSGPKVALSPDQRFILVLVLMQRAVNCTSSFDIYKDIGEPYFDYVSAHQLLSMMIAGGNGCLSQAAFARSAQPYIQRLYTEIVHHEGGLTDLQVERAAFLALAGRVDLVDGKLVEALLDSQNAQGVWVFDMQPEHTSALAYLLLSAVYADKFPPARR
;
A
#
# COMPACT_ATOMS: atom_id res chain seq x y z
N MET A 1 51.47 -48.60 -49.06
CA MET A 1 52.45 -47.64 -48.53
C MET A 1 51.85 -46.97 -47.30
N LYS A 2 52.60 -46.96 -46.18
CA LYS A 2 52.44 -46.21 -44.90
C LYS A 2 51.15 -46.48 -44.08
N MET A 3 51.22 -47.24 -42.97
CA MET A 3 51.55 -46.83 -41.56
C MET A 3 50.38 -46.04 -40.93
N LEU A 4 49.82 -46.23 -39.72
CA LEU A 4 50.13 -46.88 -38.42
C LEU A 4 48.78 -47.18 -37.70
N ARG A 5 48.54 -48.38 -37.13
CA ARG A 5 48.55 -48.80 -35.70
C ARG A 5 47.53 -48.17 -34.70
N PRO A 6 47.06 -48.95 -33.70
CA PRO A 6 45.82 -48.77 -32.94
C PRO A 6 46.02 -48.12 -31.55
N VAL A 7 44.95 -47.60 -30.94
CA VAL A 7 44.93 -47.21 -29.52
C VAL A 7 43.61 -47.65 -28.87
N PHE A 8 43.72 -48.61 -27.96
CA PHE A 8 42.81 -48.87 -26.84
C PHE A 8 43.02 -47.77 -25.79
N VAL A 9 41.97 -47.06 -25.34
CA VAL A 9 41.93 -46.46 -23.98
C VAL A 9 40.50 -46.42 -23.47
N LEU A 10 40.37 -46.93 -22.25
CA LEU A 10 39.30 -46.87 -21.25
C LEU A 10 38.23 -45.77 -21.40
N CYS A 11 36.95 -46.17 -21.33
CA CYS A 11 35.86 -45.36 -20.78
C CYS A 11 35.06 -46.24 -19.80
N PHE A 12 35.61 -46.39 -18.59
CA PHE A 12 34.92 -46.93 -17.42
C PHE A 12 35.15 -45.92 -16.29
N LEU A 13 34.08 -45.58 -15.55
CA LEU A 13 34.01 -44.68 -14.39
C LEU A 13 33.80 -43.18 -14.68
N CYS A 14 32.53 -42.80 -14.84
CA CYS A 14 31.96 -41.53 -14.36
C CYS A 14 30.44 -41.71 -14.20
N VAL A 15 30.03 -42.65 -13.35
CA VAL A 15 28.67 -42.73 -12.80
C VAL A 15 28.83 -42.49 -11.30
N PHE A 16 28.00 -41.62 -10.73
CA PHE A 16 27.96 -41.16 -9.32
C PHE A 16 28.74 -39.89 -8.94
N SER A 17 28.28 -38.74 -9.43
CA SER A 17 28.42 -37.45 -8.72
C SER A 17 27.46 -36.39 -9.27
N GLY A 18 26.16 -36.71 -9.32
CA GLY A 18 25.13 -35.78 -9.81
C GLY A 18 23.83 -35.75 -9.01
N VAL A 19 23.80 -36.32 -7.80
CA VAL A 19 22.57 -36.40 -6.98
C VAL A 19 22.87 -35.95 -5.55
N PHE A 20 23.38 -34.74 -5.34
CA PHE A 20 23.31 -34.02 -4.06
C PHE A 20 23.50 -32.52 -4.32
N ALA A 21 22.54 -31.92 -5.02
CA ALA A 21 22.28 -30.48 -4.95
C ALA A 21 20.76 -30.30 -4.80
N GLY A 22 20.16 -31.06 -3.88
CA GLY A 22 18.90 -30.67 -3.27
C GLY A 22 19.19 -29.43 -2.44
N SER A 23 19.00 -28.27 -3.06
CA SER A 23 19.11 -26.97 -2.43
C SER A 23 18.19 -26.92 -1.21
N HIS A 24 18.78 -27.04 -0.02
CA HIS A 24 18.20 -26.49 1.19
C HIS A 24 18.21 -24.95 1.07
N ALA A 25 17.43 -24.41 0.12
CA ALA A 25 16.99 -23.03 0.24
C ALA A 25 16.07 -23.02 1.46
N HIS A 26 16.61 -22.64 2.62
CA HIS A 26 15.78 -22.30 3.76
C HIS A 26 14.73 -21.32 3.26
N ALA A 27 13.46 -21.69 3.38
CA ALA A 27 12.38 -20.77 3.07
C ALA A 27 12.61 -19.52 3.93
N ALA A 28 12.89 -18.40 3.28
CA ALA A 28 13.17 -17.15 3.97
C ALA A 28 12.01 -16.85 4.94
N THR A 29 12.34 -16.44 6.16
CA THR A 29 11.35 -16.06 7.16
C THR A 29 10.52 -14.88 6.65
N LEU A 30 9.29 -14.71 7.14
CA LEU A 30 8.45 -13.55 6.80
C LEU A 30 9.19 -12.22 7.04
N LYS A 31 9.98 -12.14 8.11
CA LYS A 31 10.79 -10.97 8.42
C LYS A 31 11.80 -10.67 7.31
N GLU A 32 12.59 -11.66 6.91
CA GLU A 32 13.59 -11.52 5.83
C GLU A 32 12.94 -11.17 4.49
N ARG A 33 11.78 -11.77 4.18
CA ARG A 33 11.04 -11.46 2.95
C ARG A 33 10.53 -10.02 2.94
N LEU A 34 9.97 -9.55 4.05
CA LEU A 34 9.53 -8.15 4.20
C LEU A 34 10.71 -7.19 4.10
N GLU A 35 11.79 -7.42 4.84
CA GLU A 35 13.00 -6.58 4.78
C GLU A 35 13.56 -6.51 3.35
N SER A 36 13.67 -7.66 2.69
CA SER A 36 14.15 -7.76 1.31
C SER A 36 13.25 -7.00 0.33
N ALA A 37 11.92 -7.17 0.43
CA ALA A 37 10.97 -6.47 -0.44
C ALA A 37 11.00 -4.96 -0.22
N LEU A 38 11.03 -4.50 1.03
CA LEU A 38 11.12 -3.09 1.38
C LEU A 38 12.41 -2.46 0.85
N THR A 39 13.56 -3.09 1.07
CA THR A 39 14.86 -2.60 0.57
C THR A 39 14.92 -2.54 -0.95
N ARG A 40 14.41 -3.56 -1.66
CA ARG A 40 14.36 -3.52 -3.13
C ARG A 40 13.48 -2.38 -3.63
N THR A 41 12.31 -2.17 -3.01
CA THR A 41 11.41 -1.08 -3.39
C THR A 41 12.05 0.28 -3.16
N GLU A 42 12.76 0.46 -2.05
CA GLU A 42 13.48 1.72 -1.79
C GLU A 42 14.52 2.01 -2.86
N GLY A 43 15.32 1.02 -3.25
CA GLY A 43 16.30 1.18 -4.34
C GLY A 43 15.64 1.46 -5.69
N ALA A 44 14.48 0.85 -5.95
CA ALA A 44 13.71 1.09 -7.18
C ALA A 44 13.10 2.50 -7.26
N MET A 45 12.77 3.07 -6.11
CA MET A 45 12.14 4.39 -6.01
C MET A 45 13.18 5.52 -5.82
N GLU A 46 14.45 5.23 -5.57
CA GLU A 46 15.47 6.26 -5.39
C GLU A 46 15.66 7.10 -6.67
N GLY A 47 15.56 8.43 -6.54
CA GLY A 47 15.69 9.37 -7.65
C GLY A 47 14.53 9.38 -8.64
N VAL A 48 13.46 8.61 -8.40
CA VAL A 48 12.28 8.59 -9.28
C VAL A 48 11.49 9.89 -9.10
N GLN A 49 11.10 10.51 -10.22
CA GLN A 49 10.17 11.63 -10.20
C GLN A 49 8.75 11.13 -9.94
N ALA A 50 8.17 11.53 -8.81
CA ALA A 50 6.89 11.00 -8.37
C ALA A 50 5.86 12.10 -8.07
N ARG A 51 4.58 11.73 -8.16
CA ARG A 51 3.44 12.58 -7.76
C ARG A 51 3.35 12.70 -6.24
N SER A 52 2.59 13.67 -5.74
CA SER A 52 2.58 13.99 -4.31
C SER A 52 1.93 12.90 -3.45
N ASP A 53 0.99 12.14 -4.01
CA ASP A 53 0.37 10.96 -3.40
C ASP A 53 1.39 9.83 -3.20
N VAL A 54 2.18 9.51 -4.22
CA VAL A 54 3.26 8.52 -4.15
C VAL A 54 4.26 8.91 -3.07
N VAL A 55 4.73 10.17 -3.09
CA VAL A 55 5.70 10.65 -2.10
C VAL A 55 5.11 10.60 -0.70
N PHE A 56 3.86 11.04 -0.54
CA PHE A 56 3.14 10.97 0.72
C PHE A 56 3.11 9.53 1.27
N MET A 57 2.71 8.55 0.46
CA MET A 57 2.64 7.15 0.89
C MET A 57 4.00 6.59 1.31
N ILE A 58 5.05 6.87 0.54
CA ILE A 58 6.42 6.47 0.90
C ILE A 58 6.88 7.13 2.21
N SER A 59 6.61 8.43 2.40
CA SER A 59 6.93 9.12 3.66
C SER A 59 6.20 8.51 4.86
N GLN A 60 4.92 8.17 4.73
CA GLN A 60 4.15 7.50 5.79
C GLN A 60 4.70 6.11 6.09
N ALA A 61 5.05 5.34 5.07
CA ALA A 61 5.66 4.01 5.20
C ALA A 61 7.00 4.04 5.96
N ARG A 62 7.86 5.02 5.64
CA ARG A 62 9.14 5.22 6.34
C ARG A 62 8.94 5.59 7.81
N GLN A 63 7.96 6.45 8.10
CA GLN A 63 7.62 6.79 9.50
C GLN A 63 7.16 5.57 10.30
N LEU A 64 6.39 4.65 9.69
CA LEU A 64 5.94 3.42 10.36
C LEU A 64 7.12 2.53 10.78
N THR A 65 8.20 2.51 10.00
CA THR A 65 9.40 1.72 10.27
C THR A 65 10.47 2.47 11.07
N GLY A 66 10.15 3.66 11.58
CA GLY A 66 11.09 4.49 12.35
C GLY A 66 12.22 5.11 11.52
N ARG A 67 12.07 5.12 10.19
CA ARG A 67 13.02 5.72 9.25
C ARG A 67 12.64 7.19 9.01
N ASN A 68 13.61 8.00 8.60
CA ASN A 68 13.37 9.41 8.30
C ASN A 68 12.37 9.56 7.13
N ALA A 69 11.35 10.39 7.33
CA ALA A 69 10.27 10.62 6.36
C ALA A 69 10.75 11.32 5.07
N SER A 70 11.90 12.01 5.12
CA SER A 70 12.56 12.59 3.96
C SER A 70 12.83 11.51 2.93
N VAL A 71 12.21 11.65 1.76
CA VAL A 71 12.30 10.70 0.67
C VAL A 71 13.42 11.13 -0.27
N ALA A 72 14.19 10.16 -0.76
CA ALA A 72 15.05 10.35 -1.94
C ALA A 72 14.22 10.34 -3.25
N LEU A 73 12.95 10.77 -3.19
CA LEU A 73 12.06 10.93 -4.34
C LEU A 73 12.03 12.41 -4.69
N ASP A 74 12.29 12.71 -5.95
CA ASP A 74 12.10 14.05 -6.47
C ASP A 74 10.61 14.27 -6.71
N ARG A 75 10.09 15.37 -6.16
CA ARG A 75 8.74 15.80 -6.52
C ARG A 75 8.71 16.03 -8.02
N LYS A 76 7.74 15.44 -8.72
CA LYS A 76 7.37 15.91 -10.05
C LYS A 76 6.76 17.30 -9.87
N ILE A 77 7.58 18.33 -9.97
CA ILE A 77 7.12 19.72 -9.91
C ILE A 77 6.26 19.91 -11.15
N HIS A 78 4.94 19.99 -10.95
CA HIS A 78 4.09 20.61 -11.96
C HIS A 78 4.38 22.11 -11.92
N GLU A 79 5.36 22.56 -12.72
CA GLU A 79 5.82 23.96 -12.80
C GLU A 79 4.76 24.94 -13.31
N GLN A 80 3.56 24.47 -13.63
CA GLN A 80 2.45 25.36 -13.90
C GLN A 80 1.77 25.71 -12.58
N ARG A 81 2.19 26.83 -11.97
CA ARG A 81 1.35 27.66 -11.07
C ARG A 81 0.13 28.20 -11.83
N ASN A 82 -0.61 27.34 -12.52
CA ASN A 82 -2.00 27.59 -12.82
C ASN A 82 -2.72 27.34 -11.50
N ASN A 83 -3.43 28.35 -11.00
CA ASN A 83 -4.16 28.37 -9.72
C ASN A 83 -5.36 27.39 -9.69
N GLY A 84 -5.18 26.18 -10.20
CA GLY A 84 -6.17 25.11 -10.20
C GLY A 84 -6.17 24.39 -8.85
N TRP A 85 -7.37 24.04 -8.40
CA TRP A 85 -7.62 23.33 -7.15
C TRP A 85 -6.91 21.96 -7.06
N VAL A 86 -6.61 21.31 -8.19
CA VAL A 86 -5.84 20.05 -8.25
C VAL A 86 -4.39 20.28 -7.84
N GLN A 87 -3.74 21.32 -8.38
CA GLN A 87 -2.36 21.68 -8.06
C GLN A 87 -2.22 22.08 -6.59
N GLU A 88 -3.21 22.79 -6.05
CA GLU A 88 -3.26 23.13 -4.63
C GLU A 88 -3.34 21.86 -3.76
N THR A 89 -4.21 20.91 -4.13
CA THR A 89 -4.35 19.63 -3.40
C THR A 89 -3.05 18.83 -3.41
N GLU A 90 -2.39 18.70 -4.56
CA GLU A 90 -1.07 18.07 -4.70
C GLU A 90 -0.01 18.76 -3.83
N TYR A 91 0.04 20.10 -3.87
CA TYR A 91 0.97 20.87 -3.05
C TYR A 91 0.72 20.68 -1.55
N LYS A 92 -0.53 20.68 -1.12
CA LYS A 92 -0.90 20.49 0.28
C LYS A 92 -0.66 19.06 0.76
N LEU A 93 -0.86 18.07 -0.11
CA LEU A 93 -0.51 16.67 0.18
C LEU A 93 1.01 16.52 0.35
N TRP A 94 1.78 17.19 -0.49
CA TRP A 94 3.23 17.29 -0.35
C TRP A 94 3.63 17.91 1.00
N GLU A 95 3.00 19.01 1.43
CA GLU A 95 3.24 19.62 2.76
C GLU A 95 2.86 18.68 3.92
N ALA A 96 1.88 17.79 3.73
CA ALA A 96 1.43 16.85 4.75
C ALA A 96 2.29 15.58 4.87
N ARG A 97 3.19 15.30 3.93
CA ARG A 97 3.92 14.01 3.84
C ARG A 97 4.70 13.63 5.10
N ASP A 98 5.29 14.61 5.79
CA ASP A 98 6.12 14.39 6.97
C ASP A 98 5.31 14.44 8.29
N LYS A 99 3.99 14.71 8.20
CA LYS A 99 3.13 14.72 9.38
C LYS A 99 2.78 13.29 9.78
N LYS A 100 2.92 12.99 11.07
CA LYS A 100 2.52 11.71 11.63
C LYS A 100 0.99 11.60 11.64
N LEU A 101 0.45 10.66 10.88
CA LEU A 101 -0.99 10.41 10.87
C LEU A 101 -1.45 9.69 12.15
N PRO A 102 -2.67 9.97 12.64
CA PRO A 102 -3.24 9.26 13.77
C PRO A 102 -3.50 7.81 13.40
N ARG A 103 -3.11 6.89 14.30
CA ARG A 103 -3.49 5.47 14.23
C ARG A 103 -4.69 5.22 15.13
N VAL A 104 -5.62 4.38 14.70
CA VAL A 104 -6.80 4.05 15.50
C VAL A 104 -6.67 2.63 16.03
N THR A 105 -6.79 2.51 17.35
CA THR A 105 -7.17 1.24 17.96
C THR A 105 -8.69 1.15 17.95
N VAL A 106 -9.30 0.90 16.78
CA VAL A 106 -10.74 0.59 16.76
C VAL A 106 -10.89 -0.83 17.26
N ARG A 107 -11.43 -0.99 18.48
CA ARG A 107 -11.95 -2.29 18.94
C ARG A 107 -13.27 -2.52 18.22
N LEU A 108 -13.25 -3.17 17.06
CA LEU A 108 -14.48 -3.57 16.40
C LEU A 108 -15.10 -4.73 17.19
N PRO A 109 -16.36 -4.63 17.64
CA PRO A 109 -17.21 -5.82 17.59
C PRO A 109 -17.42 -6.10 16.10
N LEU A 110 -16.68 -7.08 15.55
CA LEU A 110 -16.99 -7.63 14.23
C LEU A 110 -18.32 -8.40 14.34
N LYS A 111 -19.44 -7.69 14.50
CA LYS A 111 -20.73 -8.27 14.15
C LYS A 111 -20.78 -8.26 12.64
N ALA A 112 -20.38 -9.38 12.07
CA ALA A 112 -20.59 -9.68 10.66
C ALA A 112 -22.09 -9.72 10.42
N ASP A 113 -22.64 -8.56 10.04
CA ASP A 113 -23.75 -8.45 9.12
C ASP A 113 -23.67 -7.04 8.54
N PRO A 114 -22.98 -6.86 7.41
CA PRO A 114 -23.11 -5.64 6.67
C PRO A 114 -24.52 -5.69 6.08
N VAL A 115 -25.46 -4.96 6.68
CA VAL A 115 -26.69 -4.60 5.99
C VAL A 115 -26.27 -3.69 4.84
N LEU A 116 -25.91 -4.31 3.71
CA LEU A 116 -25.58 -3.69 2.43
C LEU A 116 -26.87 -3.23 1.75
N SER A 117 -27.67 -2.41 2.42
CA SER A 117 -28.98 -1.99 1.92
C SER A 117 -29.15 -0.48 2.02
N GLY A 118 -28.30 0.25 1.31
CA GLY A 118 -28.55 1.64 0.93
C GLY A 118 -28.83 1.80 -0.58
N PRO A 119 -29.48 2.90 -0.99
CA PRO A 119 -29.82 3.16 -2.38
C PRO A 119 -28.58 3.33 -3.26
N LYS A 120 -28.51 2.52 -4.33
CA LYS A 120 -27.43 2.50 -5.32
C LYS A 120 -27.37 3.77 -6.19
N VAL A 121 -26.64 4.81 -5.80
CA VAL A 121 -26.20 5.88 -6.71
C VAL A 121 -24.97 5.39 -7.47
N ALA A 122 -25.01 5.34 -8.79
CA ALA A 122 -23.84 5.01 -9.62
C ALA A 122 -23.12 6.30 -10.01
N LEU A 123 -21.82 6.44 -9.67
CA LEU A 123 -20.99 7.55 -10.14
C LEU A 123 -20.24 7.14 -11.39
N SER A 124 -20.13 8.05 -12.34
CA SER A 124 -19.18 7.92 -13.44
C SER A 124 -17.73 7.90 -12.90
N PRO A 125 -16.76 7.36 -13.65
CA PRO A 125 -15.34 7.47 -13.31
C PRO A 125 -14.92 8.92 -13.00
N ASP A 126 -15.38 9.90 -13.79
CA ASP A 126 -15.06 11.32 -13.58
C ASP A 126 -15.63 11.86 -12.27
N GLN A 127 -16.87 11.49 -11.94
CA GLN A 127 -17.49 11.90 -10.68
C GLN A 127 -16.76 11.31 -9.47
N ARG A 128 -16.29 10.05 -9.57
CA ARG A 128 -15.48 9.41 -8.52
C ARG A 128 -14.15 10.12 -8.35
N PHE A 129 -13.47 10.43 -9.45
CA PHE A 129 -12.21 11.16 -9.43
C PHE A 129 -12.35 12.55 -8.81
N ILE A 130 -13.36 13.33 -9.25
CA ILE A 130 -13.65 14.66 -8.70
C ILE A 130 -13.95 14.57 -7.20
N LEU A 131 -14.77 13.59 -6.81
CA LEU A 131 -15.12 13.40 -5.41
C LEU A 131 -13.87 13.15 -4.57
N VAL A 132 -13.03 12.19 -4.95
CA VAL A 132 -11.78 11.87 -4.25
C VAL A 132 -10.90 13.12 -4.08
N LEU A 133 -10.72 13.91 -5.14
CA LEU A 133 -9.96 15.14 -5.05
C LEU A 133 -10.57 16.14 -4.06
N VAL A 134 -11.90 16.29 -4.04
CA VAL A 134 -12.60 17.15 -3.08
C VAL A 134 -12.38 16.65 -1.65
N LEU A 135 -12.43 15.33 -1.41
CA LEU A 135 -12.19 14.78 -0.07
C LEU A 135 -10.78 15.11 0.42
N MET A 136 -9.79 14.86 -0.44
CA MET A 136 -8.38 15.12 -0.15
C MET A 136 -8.13 16.60 0.09
N GLN A 137 -8.68 17.48 -0.75
CA GLN A 137 -8.56 18.93 -0.60
C GLN A 137 -9.14 19.41 0.74
N ARG A 138 -10.32 18.92 1.11
CA ARG A 138 -10.95 19.28 2.39
C ARG A 138 -10.13 18.82 3.59
N ALA A 139 -9.53 17.64 3.50
CA ALA A 139 -8.67 17.09 4.56
C ALA A 139 -7.39 17.89 4.75
N VAL A 140 -6.73 18.27 3.65
CA VAL A 140 -5.49 19.03 3.73
C VAL A 140 -5.72 20.50 4.10
N ASN A 141 -6.87 21.08 3.74
CA ASN A 141 -7.25 22.46 4.07
C ASN A 141 -8.09 22.57 5.35
N CYS A 142 -8.36 21.47 6.05
CA CYS A 142 -9.08 21.47 7.33
C CYS A 142 -10.47 22.11 7.30
N THR A 143 -11.17 21.97 6.17
CA THR A 143 -12.52 22.49 6.04
C THR A 143 -13.50 21.59 6.79
N SER A 144 -14.39 22.19 7.57
CA SER A 144 -15.20 21.58 8.66
C SER A 144 -16.26 20.55 8.25
N SER A 145 -16.39 20.21 6.96
CA SER A 145 -17.51 19.43 6.47
C SER A 145 -17.14 17.99 6.13
N PHE A 146 -16.76 17.23 7.16
CA PHE A 146 -16.78 15.75 7.09
C PHE A 146 -18.19 15.16 7.30
N ASP A 147 -19.18 15.99 7.62
CA ASP A 147 -20.57 15.60 7.76
C ASP A 147 -21.34 15.46 6.43
N ILE A 148 -20.88 16.07 5.33
CA ILE A 148 -21.49 15.88 3.99
C ILE A 148 -21.31 14.45 3.46
N TYR A 149 -20.60 13.61 4.21
CA TYR A 149 -20.33 12.22 3.92
C TYR A 149 -21.48 11.30 4.39
N LYS A 150 -22.45 11.82 5.16
CA LYS A 150 -23.69 11.11 5.48
C LYS A 150 -24.61 10.95 4.26
N ASP A 151 -24.48 11.87 3.29
CA ASP A 151 -25.31 11.92 2.08
C ASP A 151 -24.62 11.33 0.84
N ILE A 152 -23.34 10.97 0.94
CA ILE A 152 -22.73 9.99 0.04
C ILE A 152 -23.25 8.64 0.54
N GLY A 153 -24.52 8.35 0.20
CA GLY A 153 -25.21 7.13 0.60
C GLY A 153 -24.34 5.90 0.32
N GLU A 154 -24.57 4.82 1.05
CA GLU A 154 -24.08 3.50 0.64
C GLU A 154 -24.51 3.26 -0.80
N PRO A 155 -23.56 3.30 -1.77
CA PRO A 155 -23.21 2.09 -2.53
C PRO A 155 -21.90 2.17 -3.37
N TYR A 156 -20.84 2.88 -2.97
CA TYR A 156 -19.57 2.81 -3.74
C TYR A 156 -18.61 1.74 -3.21
N PHE A 157 -18.82 0.49 -3.65
CA PHE A 157 -17.84 -0.59 -3.47
C PHE A 157 -16.63 -0.34 -4.37
N ASP A 158 -15.85 0.70 -4.08
CA ASP A 158 -14.76 1.12 -4.95
C ASP A 158 -13.77 2.06 -4.25
N TYR A 159 -12.90 2.63 -5.08
CA TYR A 159 -11.87 3.62 -4.81
C TYR A 159 -12.25 4.76 -3.84
N VAL A 160 -13.52 5.18 -3.78
CA VAL A 160 -13.94 6.32 -2.94
C VAL A 160 -13.80 6.04 -1.44
N SER A 161 -14.14 4.82 -1.00
CA SER A 161 -14.16 4.48 0.43
C SER A 161 -12.76 4.49 1.04
N ALA A 162 -11.76 4.04 0.28
CA ALA A 162 -10.36 4.08 0.66
C ALA A 162 -9.90 5.54 0.86
N HIS A 163 -10.27 6.42 -0.06
CA HIS A 163 -9.94 7.85 -0.02
C HIS A 163 -10.68 8.63 1.07
N GLN A 164 -11.90 8.22 1.45
CA GLN A 164 -12.60 8.77 2.61
C GLN A 164 -11.83 8.47 3.91
N LEU A 165 -11.38 7.23 4.10
CA LEU A 165 -10.56 6.87 5.25
C LEU A 165 -9.23 7.64 5.27
N LEU A 166 -8.54 7.70 4.12
CA LEU A 166 -7.29 8.46 3.99
C LEU A 166 -7.48 9.95 4.30
N SER A 167 -8.53 10.57 3.77
CA SER A 167 -8.86 11.98 4.01
C SER A 167 -9.08 12.26 5.49
N MET A 168 -9.79 11.38 6.20
CA MET A 168 -9.96 11.54 7.65
C MET A 168 -8.66 11.37 8.43
N MET A 169 -7.78 10.43 8.02
CA MET A 169 -6.44 10.29 8.63
C MET A 169 -5.62 11.57 8.45
N ILE A 170 -5.60 12.13 7.25
CA ILE A 170 -4.92 13.40 6.94
C ILE A 170 -5.49 14.55 7.79
N ALA A 171 -6.82 14.69 7.85
CA ALA A 171 -7.46 15.72 8.65
C ALA A 171 -7.13 15.60 10.14
N GLY A 172 -7.10 14.36 10.66
CA GLY A 172 -6.67 14.10 12.03
C GLY A 172 -5.19 14.42 12.27
N GLY A 173 -4.31 14.08 11.32
CA GLY A 173 -2.88 14.41 11.36
C GLY A 173 -2.61 15.92 11.28
N ASN A 174 -3.51 16.67 10.64
CA ASN A 174 -3.49 18.13 10.60
C ASN A 174 -4.10 18.79 11.85
N GLY A 175 -4.66 18.03 12.79
CA GLY A 175 -5.30 18.56 14.01
C GLY A 175 -6.73 19.06 13.79
N CYS A 176 -7.33 18.75 12.66
CA CYS A 176 -8.63 19.28 12.22
C CYS A 176 -9.79 18.34 12.56
N LEU A 177 -9.45 17.12 12.96
CA LEU A 177 -10.35 16.12 13.49
C LEU A 177 -9.77 15.58 14.80
N SER A 178 -10.50 15.70 15.91
CA SER A 178 -10.05 15.13 17.18
C SER A 178 -9.99 13.60 17.09
N GLN A 179 -9.11 12.95 17.86
CA GLN A 179 -8.98 11.48 17.84
C GLN A 179 -10.30 10.77 18.14
N ALA A 180 -11.12 11.33 19.05
CA ALA A 180 -12.44 10.78 19.37
C ALA A 180 -13.42 10.92 18.20
N ALA A 181 -13.40 12.05 17.49
CA ALA A 181 -14.23 12.24 16.30
C ALA A 181 -13.78 11.34 15.15
N PHE A 182 -12.46 11.20 14.95
CA PHE A 182 -11.90 10.28 13.98
C PHE A 182 -12.30 8.83 14.26
N ALA A 183 -12.14 8.36 15.50
CA ALA A 183 -12.49 6.98 15.85
C ALA A 183 -13.97 6.66 15.58
N ARG A 184 -14.89 7.60 15.88
CA ARG A 184 -16.33 7.42 15.60
C ARG A 184 -16.64 7.41 14.11
N SER A 185 -16.05 8.33 13.35
CA SER A 185 -16.34 8.47 11.92
C SER A 185 -15.63 7.44 11.04
N ALA A 186 -14.46 6.94 11.45
CA ALA A 186 -13.67 5.97 10.68
C ALA A 186 -14.24 4.55 10.71
N GLN A 187 -14.98 4.19 11.77
CA GLN A 187 -15.51 2.85 11.97
C GLN A 187 -16.29 2.27 10.78
N PRO A 188 -17.30 2.96 10.19
CA PRO A 188 -18.03 2.44 9.04
C PRO A 188 -17.13 2.17 7.82
N TYR A 189 -16.14 3.04 7.57
CA TYR A 189 -15.21 2.86 6.44
C TYR A 189 -14.24 1.70 6.68
N ILE A 190 -13.73 1.53 7.90
CA ILE A 190 -12.89 0.38 8.25
C ILE A 190 -13.66 -0.93 8.05
N GLN A 191 -14.89 -1.02 8.55
CA GLN A 191 -15.74 -2.20 8.37
C GLN A 191 -15.99 -2.50 6.89
N ARG A 192 -16.22 -1.45 6.10
CA ARG A 192 -16.44 -1.55 4.66
C ARG A 192 -15.22 -2.05 3.91
N LEU A 193 -14.04 -1.43 4.11
CA LEU A 193 -12.81 -1.85 3.44
C LEU A 193 -12.45 -3.30 3.79
N TYR A 194 -12.65 -3.72 5.03
CA TYR A 194 -12.46 -5.11 5.43
C TYR A 194 -13.38 -6.07 4.65
N THR A 195 -14.67 -5.74 4.58
CA THR A 195 -15.66 -6.50 3.81
C THR A 195 -15.25 -6.58 2.33
N GLU A 196 -14.77 -5.47 1.75
CA GLU A 196 -14.31 -5.40 0.36
C GLU A 196 -13.05 -6.21 0.08
N ILE A 197 -12.18 -6.41 1.07
CA ILE A 197 -11.00 -7.27 0.94
C ILE A 197 -11.41 -8.75 1.01
N VAL A 198 -12.27 -9.12 1.96
CA VAL A 198 -12.66 -10.52 2.21
C VAL A 198 -13.55 -11.09 1.09
N HIS A 199 -14.47 -10.29 0.54
CA HIS A 199 -15.44 -10.77 -0.45
C HIS A 199 -14.98 -10.66 -1.90
N HIS A 200 -13.76 -10.17 -2.16
CA HIS A 200 -13.27 -10.06 -3.53
C HIS A 200 -12.71 -11.41 -4.01
N GLU A 201 -13.55 -12.18 -4.71
CA GLU A 201 -13.14 -13.38 -5.44
C GLU A 201 -12.34 -12.97 -6.68
N GLY A 202 -11.02 -12.84 -6.55
CA GLY A 202 -10.13 -12.47 -7.65
C GLY A 202 -8.68 -12.39 -7.20
N GLY A 203 -7.75 -12.49 -8.15
CA GLY A 203 -6.32 -12.29 -7.91
C GLY A 203 -5.99 -10.89 -7.39
N LEU A 204 -4.72 -10.65 -7.05
CA LEU A 204 -4.24 -9.40 -6.50
C LEU A 204 -4.42 -8.22 -7.47
N THR A 205 -5.14 -7.18 -7.04
CA THR A 205 -5.39 -5.95 -7.81
C THR A 205 -4.90 -4.70 -7.06
N ASP A 206 -4.66 -3.61 -7.79
CA ASP A 206 -4.26 -2.33 -7.20
C ASP A 206 -5.25 -1.85 -6.12
N LEU A 207 -6.56 -1.96 -6.40
CA LEU A 207 -7.60 -1.57 -5.47
C LEU A 207 -7.61 -2.41 -4.18
N GLN A 208 -7.31 -3.72 -4.25
CA GLN A 208 -7.16 -4.55 -3.05
C GLN A 208 -5.96 -4.12 -2.21
N VAL A 209 -4.83 -3.83 -2.88
CA VAL A 209 -3.62 -3.33 -2.20
C VAL A 209 -3.89 -1.97 -1.56
N GLU A 210 -4.62 -1.08 -2.23
CA GLU A 210 -5.01 0.22 -1.70
C GLU A 210 -5.83 0.12 -0.42
N ARG A 211 -6.91 -0.67 -0.46
CA ARG A 211 -7.79 -0.91 0.70
C ARG A 211 -6.99 -1.46 1.88
N ALA A 212 -6.15 -2.47 1.62
CA ALA A 212 -5.32 -3.08 2.65
C ALA A 212 -4.28 -2.09 3.21
N ALA A 213 -3.64 -1.31 2.35
CA ALA A 213 -2.65 -0.30 2.75
C ALA A 213 -3.28 0.76 3.67
N PHE A 214 -4.46 1.29 3.34
CA PHE A 214 -5.12 2.31 4.16
C PHE A 214 -5.73 1.75 5.45
N LEU A 215 -6.20 0.50 5.46
CA LEU A 215 -6.54 -0.18 6.71
C LEU A 215 -5.33 -0.34 7.62
N ALA A 216 -4.20 -0.79 7.06
CA ALA A 216 -2.96 -0.98 7.80
C ALA A 216 -2.41 0.36 8.35
N LEU A 217 -2.47 1.42 7.54
CA LEU A 217 -2.11 2.78 7.93
C LEU A 217 -3.00 3.30 9.07
N ALA A 218 -4.31 3.01 9.01
CA ALA A 218 -5.26 3.32 10.09
C ALA A 218 -5.01 2.52 11.38
N GLY A 219 -4.02 1.62 11.40
CA GLY A 219 -3.66 0.81 12.56
C GLY A 219 -4.39 -0.52 12.64
N ARG A 220 -5.03 -0.96 11.56
CA ARG A 220 -5.82 -2.20 11.48
C ARG A 220 -5.15 -3.30 10.66
N VAL A 221 -3.87 -3.51 10.91
CA VAL A 221 -3.10 -4.63 10.32
C VAL A 221 -3.74 -5.98 10.65
N ASP A 222 -4.42 -6.08 11.80
CA ASP A 222 -5.18 -7.28 12.22
C ASP A 222 -6.31 -7.67 11.25
N LEU A 223 -6.79 -6.73 10.41
CA LEU A 223 -7.83 -6.98 9.40
C LEU A 223 -7.28 -7.30 8.01
N VAL A 224 -5.96 -7.25 7.81
CA VAL A 224 -5.33 -7.60 6.54
C VAL A 224 -5.07 -9.10 6.51
N ASP A 225 -5.60 -9.79 5.50
CA ASP A 225 -5.36 -11.23 5.32
C ASP A 225 -3.87 -11.49 5.04
N GLY A 226 -3.27 -12.41 5.81
CA GLY A 226 -1.90 -12.86 5.58
C GLY A 226 -1.70 -13.42 4.17
N LYS A 227 -2.70 -14.09 3.57
CA LYS A 227 -2.61 -14.58 2.19
C LYS A 227 -2.45 -13.46 1.17
N LEU A 228 -3.07 -12.31 1.40
CA LEU A 228 -2.90 -11.12 0.55
C LEU A 228 -1.47 -10.59 0.66
N VAL A 229 -0.92 -10.53 1.88
CA VAL A 229 0.48 -10.11 2.11
C VAL A 229 1.46 -11.05 1.40
N GLU A 230 1.23 -12.36 1.51
CA GLU A 230 2.04 -13.38 0.84
C GLU A 230 1.99 -13.25 -0.69
N ALA A 231 0.78 -13.15 -1.26
CA ALA A 231 0.60 -12.94 -2.69
C ALA A 231 1.26 -11.65 -3.18
N LEU A 232 1.19 -10.59 -2.38
CA LEU A 232 1.86 -9.32 -2.70
C LEU A 232 3.38 -9.48 -2.71
N LEU A 233 3.97 -10.11 -1.69
CA LEU A 233 5.41 -10.40 -1.65
C LEU A 233 5.87 -11.23 -2.87
N ASP A 234 5.09 -12.23 -3.26
CA ASP A 234 5.41 -13.13 -4.37
C ASP A 234 5.26 -12.48 -5.75
N SER A 235 4.45 -11.42 -5.85
CA SER A 235 4.22 -10.66 -7.08
C SER A 235 5.26 -9.55 -7.36
N GLN A 236 6.17 -9.25 -6.42
CA GLN A 236 7.18 -8.23 -6.64
C GLN A 236 8.17 -8.69 -7.71
N ASN A 237 8.41 -7.87 -8.72
CA ASN A 237 9.35 -8.23 -9.78
C ASN A 237 10.82 -8.07 -9.33
N ALA A 238 11.75 -8.49 -10.19
CA ALA A 238 13.19 -8.42 -9.92
C ALA A 238 13.71 -7.00 -9.69
N GLN A 239 13.02 -5.99 -10.23
CA GLN A 239 13.34 -4.57 -10.05
C GLN A 239 12.83 -4.02 -8.72
N GLY A 240 12.05 -4.78 -7.95
CA GLY A 240 11.50 -4.31 -6.68
C GLY A 240 10.21 -3.52 -6.80
N VAL A 241 9.51 -3.58 -7.94
CA VAL A 241 8.26 -2.87 -8.19
C VAL A 241 7.09 -3.83 -8.39
N TRP A 242 5.88 -3.30 -8.23
CA TRP A 242 4.62 -3.99 -8.51
C TRP A 242 3.96 -3.36 -9.72
N VAL A 243 3.56 -4.20 -10.67
CA VAL A 243 2.92 -3.77 -11.92
C VAL A 243 1.56 -4.42 -12.00
N PHE A 244 0.51 -3.67 -11.66
CA PHE A 244 -0.89 -4.04 -11.85
C PHE A 244 -1.52 -3.11 -12.91
N ASP A 245 -2.80 -2.80 -12.76
CA ASP A 245 -3.60 -2.03 -13.73
C ASP A 245 -3.30 -0.52 -13.72
N MET A 246 -2.54 -0.02 -12.75
CA MET A 246 -2.21 1.40 -12.53
C MET A 246 -0.73 1.72 -12.82
N GLN A 247 -0.34 2.99 -12.64
CA GLN A 247 1.07 3.40 -12.77
C GLN A 247 1.95 2.64 -11.76
N PRO A 248 3.07 2.02 -12.18
CA PRO A 248 3.91 1.20 -11.32
C PRO A 248 4.36 1.90 -10.03
N GLU A 249 4.59 3.21 -10.08
CA GLU A 249 5.00 4.02 -8.93
C GLU A 249 3.90 4.12 -7.86
N HIS A 250 2.64 4.25 -8.28
CA HIS A 250 1.50 4.35 -7.37
C HIS A 250 1.26 3.03 -6.65
N THR A 251 1.15 1.95 -7.42
CA THR A 251 0.99 0.60 -6.89
C THR A 251 2.16 0.22 -5.97
N SER A 252 3.39 0.52 -6.36
CA SER A 252 4.57 0.21 -5.55
C SER A 252 4.60 1.01 -4.25
N ALA A 253 4.13 2.26 -4.25
CA ALA A 253 4.01 3.03 -3.03
C ALA A 253 2.93 2.50 -2.08
N LEU A 254 1.79 2.04 -2.61
CA LEU A 254 0.75 1.36 -1.82
C LEU A 254 1.27 0.04 -1.22
N ALA A 255 1.94 -0.78 -2.02
CA ALA A 255 2.54 -2.03 -1.57
C ALA A 255 3.60 -1.78 -0.48
N TYR A 256 4.48 -0.81 -0.70
CA TYR A 256 5.50 -0.41 0.27
C TYR A 256 4.88 0.08 1.59
N LEU A 257 3.82 0.87 1.52
CA LEU A 257 3.06 1.33 2.69
C LEU A 257 2.45 0.16 3.46
N LEU A 258 1.79 -0.77 2.77
CA LEU A 258 1.20 -1.95 3.39
C LEU A 258 2.26 -2.83 4.07
N LEU A 259 3.31 -3.21 3.34
CA LEU A 259 4.36 -4.09 3.86
C LEU A 259 5.12 -3.43 5.03
N SER A 260 5.31 -2.11 5.00
CA SER A 260 5.89 -1.35 6.11
C SER A 260 5.01 -1.38 7.35
N ALA A 261 3.69 -1.22 7.18
CA ALA A 261 2.74 -1.31 8.28
C ALA A 261 2.69 -2.71 8.90
N VAL A 262 2.70 -3.76 8.07
CA VAL A 262 2.78 -5.16 8.50
C VAL A 262 4.08 -5.43 9.25
N TYR A 263 5.22 -4.99 8.70
CA TYR A 263 6.53 -5.14 9.34
C TYR A 263 6.56 -4.49 10.72
N ALA A 264 6.08 -3.25 10.83
CA ALA A 264 6.06 -2.51 12.09
C ALA A 264 5.12 -3.12 13.15
N ASP A 265 4.02 -3.78 12.73
CA ASP A 265 3.10 -4.51 13.61
C ASP A 265 3.71 -5.82 14.13
N LYS A 266 4.32 -6.61 13.24
CA LYS A 266 4.85 -7.94 13.57
C LYS A 266 6.21 -7.89 14.25
N PHE A 267 7.02 -6.88 13.95
CA PHE A 267 8.39 -6.75 14.43
C PHE A 267 8.61 -5.36 15.06
N PRO A 268 7.84 -5.01 16.11
CA PRO A 268 7.98 -3.70 16.73
C PRO A 268 9.40 -3.54 17.32
N PRO A 269 9.98 -2.33 17.29
CA PRO A 269 11.27 -2.09 17.92
C PRO A 269 11.17 -2.44 19.42
N ALA A 270 12.23 -3.05 19.96
CA ALA A 270 12.32 -3.31 21.39
C ALA A 270 12.05 -2.01 22.16
N ARG A 271 11.10 -2.03 23.11
CA ARG A 271 10.82 -0.88 23.97
C ARG A 271 12.11 -0.58 24.75
N ARG A 272 12.70 0.58 24.48
CA ARG A 272 13.82 1.13 25.27
C ARG A 272 13.29 1.66 26.59
#